data_AF-A0A962E6H7-F1
#
_entry.id   AF-A0A962E6H7-F1
#
_cell.length_a   1.000
_cell.length_b   1.000
_cell.length_c   1.000
_cell.angle_alpha   90.00
_cell.angle_beta   90.00
_cell.angle_gamma   90.00
#
_symmetry.space_group_name_H-M   'P 1'
#
loop_
_entity.id
_entity.type
_entity.pdbx_description
1 polymer ?
#
loop_
_entity_poly.entity_id
_entity_poly.type
_entity_poly.pdbx_seq_one_letter_code
_entity_poly.pdbx_strand_id
1 'polypeptide(L)'
;MPQHPTATSHQPLIGASESPAEFTIKAIGLGVVFGILFGAANAYLGLRAGLTVSTSIPVAVMTVAMFKLLQRLGQDNSILEANLAQTTGSASSSLASGVIFTLPALFMWGVPPDLLQMVLLALCGGLLGVLFMVPLRQFLIVREHGNLPYPEGTACAEVLKASQGGAGQAKNVFYGIAAGALFKTLTSWLRVIPGDVSTPVPLLKKGAVGFDLSAALFGVGYILGPRVASIMVGGGLLAAL
;
A
#
# COMPACT_ATOMS: atom_id res chain seq x y z
N MET A 1 -14.40 -37.59 -10.08
CA MET A 1 -13.60 -36.83 -9.09
C MET A 1 -12.26 -36.50 -9.76
N PRO A 2 -12.03 -35.27 -10.22
CA PRO A 2 -10.72 -34.90 -10.75
C PRO A 2 -9.73 -34.75 -9.59
N GLN A 3 -8.56 -35.37 -9.77
CA GLN A 3 -7.50 -35.49 -8.76
C GLN A 3 -6.77 -34.15 -8.61
N HIS A 4 -6.70 -33.64 -7.38
CA HIS A 4 -5.85 -32.49 -7.06
C HIS A 4 -4.38 -32.89 -7.13
N PRO A 5 -3.52 -32.13 -7.83
CA PRO A 5 -2.10 -32.41 -7.92
C PRO A 5 -1.45 -32.26 -6.53
N THR A 6 -0.57 -33.20 -6.22
CA THR A 6 0.23 -33.30 -5.00
C THR A 6 0.92 -31.98 -4.67
N ALA A 7 0.43 -31.29 -3.64
CA ALA A 7 1.05 -30.10 -3.08
C ALA A 7 2.47 -30.42 -2.59
N THR A 8 3.47 -29.71 -3.12
CA THR A 8 4.78 -29.60 -2.48
C THR A 8 4.57 -29.19 -1.02
N SER A 9 5.11 -29.98 -0.09
CA SER A 9 4.97 -29.76 1.36
C SER A 9 5.49 -28.37 1.73
N HIS A 10 4.58 -27.42 1.96
CA HIS A 10 4.91 -26.07 2.41
C HIS A 10 5.43 -26.15 3.85
N GLN A 11 6.75 -26.03 4.02
CA GLN A 11 7.36 -25.93 5.35
C GLN A 11 7.22 -24.48 5.86
N PRO A 12 6.47 -24.25 6.96
CA PRO A 12 6.40 -22.93 7.56
C PRO A 12 7.76 -22.53 8.13
N LEU A 13 8.12 -21.24 8.02
CA LEU A 13 9.38 -20.70 8.52
C LEU A 13 9.56 -20.91 10.04
N ILE A 14 8.44 -20.93 10.76
CA ILE A 14 8.36 -21.19 12.20
C ILE A 14 7.50 -22.45 12.35
N GLY A 15 8.07 -23.48 12.97
CA GLY A 15 7.37 -24.75 13.17
C GLY A 15 6.18 -24.58 14.11
N ALA A 16 5.15 -25.42 13.96
CA ALA A 16 3.97 -25.38 14.84
C ALA A 16 4.28 -25.61 16.33
N SER A 17 5.48 -26.10 16.64
CA SER A 17 6.01 -26.31 17.99
C SER A 17 6.68 -25.08 18.61
N GLU A 18 6.95 -24.03 17.82
CA GLU A 18 7.63 -22.82 18.27
C GLU A 18 6.62 -21.68 18.36
N SER A 19 6.67 -20.90 19.45
CA SER A 19 5.74 -19.79 19.71
C SER A 19 6.51 -18.52 20.08
N PRO A 20 7.26 -17.93 19.13
CA PRO A 20 7.95 -16.68 19.38
C PRO A 20 6.94 -15.55 19.54
N ALA A 21 7.36 -14.43 20.13
CA ALA A 21 6.47 -13.29 20.34
C ALA A 21 5.89 -12.80 19.00
N GLU A 22 4.56 -12.62 18.94
CA GLU A 22 3.85 -12.11 17.75
C GLU A 22 3.14 -10.79 18.07
N PHE A 23 2.38 -10.79 19.17
CA PHE A 23 1.53 -9.67 19.58
C PHE A 23 2.20 -8.87 20.70
N THR A 24 2.90 -7.80 20.32
CA THR A 24 3.57 -6.92 21.28
C THR A 24 3.21 -5.46 21.08
N ILE A 25 3.33 -4.66 22.14
CA ILE A 25 3.00 -3.24 22.14
C ILE A 25 3.82 -2.48 21.08
N LYS A 26 5.09 -2.84 20.90
CA LYS A 26 5.96 -2.26 19.87
C LYS A 26 5.47 -2.59 18.45
N ALA A 27 5.00 -3.82 18.19
CA ALA A 27 4.47 -4.19 16.88
C ALA A 27 3.18 -3.43 16.54
N ILE A 28 2.26 -3.33 17.51
CA ILE A 28 1.01 -2.59 17.34
C ILE A 28 1.31 -1.09 17.16
N GLY A 29 2.16 -0.52 18.01
CA GLY A 29 2.53 0.89 17.96
C GLY A 29 3.16 1.27 16.62
N LEU A 30 4.14 0.48 16.15
CA LEU A 30 4.76 0.70 14.83
C LEU A 30 3.75 0.53 13.69
N GLY A 31 2.90 -0.50 13.75
CA GLY A 31 1.84 -0.72 12.77
C GLY A 31 0.85 0.45 12.68
N VAL A 32 0.42 0.99 13.81
CA VAL A 32 -0.47 2.17 13.87
C VAL A 32 0.20 3.41 13.29
N VAL A 33 1.46 3.67 13.65
CA VAL A 33 2.22 4.82 13.14
C VAL A 33 2.37 4.74 11.62
N PHE A 34 2.78 3.59 11.09
CA PHE A 34 2.86 3.40 9.64
C PHE A 34 1.48 3.44 8.98
N GLY A 35 0.44 2.91 9.63
CA GLY A 35 -0.93 2.95 9.14
C GLY A 35 -1.46 4.38 9.02
N ILE A 36 -1.21 5.25 9.99
CA ILE A 36 -1.59 6.67 9.92
C ILE A 36 -0.84 7.35 8.77
N LEU A 37 0.48 7.15 8.68
CA LEU A 37 1.34 7.79 7.68
C LEU A 37 0.96 7.38 6.25
N PHE A 38 0.92 6.08 5.97
CA PHE A 38 0.63 5.55 4.64
C PHE A 38 -0.86 5.62 4.31
N GLY A 39 -1.74 5.52 5.30
CA GLY A 39 -3.17 5.75 5.13
C GLY A 39 -3.47 7.18 4.69
N ALA A 40 -2.87 8.19 5.34
CA ALA A 40 -3.01 9.59 4.94
C ALA A 40 -2.41 9.84 3.54
N ALA A 41 -1.23 9.27 3.25
CA ALA A 41 -0.61 9.39 1.93
C ALA A 41 -1.47 8.78 0.82
N ASN A 42 -2.04 7.59 1.06
CA ASN A 42 -2.94 6.93 0.12
C ASN A 42 -4.27 7.68 -0.05
N ALA A 43 -4.83 8.21 1.03
CA ALA A 43 -6.05 9.01 0.95
C ALA A 43 -5.83 10.27 0.10
N TYR A 44 -4.73 10.99 0.34
CA TYR A 44 -4.36 12.16 -0.46
C TYR A 44 -4.14 11.81 -1.93
N LEU A 45 -3.34 10.78 -2.23
CA LEU A 45 -3.04 10.40 -3.60
C LEU A 45 -4.27 9.85 -4.32
N GLY A 46 -5.11 9.08 -3.62
CA GLY A 46 -6.37 8.56 -4.13
C GLY A 46 -7.35 9.68 -4.49
N LEU A 47 -7.48 10.71 -3.64
CA LEU A 47 -8.33 11.86 -3.92
C LEU A 47 -7.77 12.77 -5.02
N ARG A 48 -6.45 12.95 -5.09
CA ARG A 48 -5.81 13.84 -6.07
C ARG A 48 -5.66 13.20 -7.45
N ALA A 49 -5.22 11.94 -7.50
CA ALA A 49 -4.87 11.26 -8.74
C ALA A 49 -5.90 10.20 -9.16
N GLY A 50 -6.91 9.91 -8.33
CA GLY A 50 -7.90 8.86 -8.60
C GLY A 50 -7.37 7.44 -8.50
N LEU A 51 -6.13 7.26 -8.02
CA LEU A 51 -5.41 5.99 -8.00
C LEU A 51 -4.80 5.76 -6.62
N THR A 52 -4.95 4.54 -6.11
CA THR A 52 -4.28 4.08 -4.89
C THR A 52 -3.01 3.31 -5.24
N VAL A 53 -2.06 3.28 -4.32
CA VAL A 53 -0.77 2.62 -4.50
C VAL A 53 -0.63 1.52 -3.49
N SER A 54 -0.06 0.39 -3.89
CA SER A 54 0.28 -0.67 -2.95
C SER A 54 1.33 -0.14 -1.97
N THR A 55 0.89 0.07 -0.72
CA THR A 55 1.77 0.50 0.38
C THR A 55 2.33 -0.68 1.17
N SER A 56 1.88 -1.91 0.92
CA SER A 56 2.30 -3.08 1.71
C SER A 56 3.81 -3.36 1.59
N ILE A 57 4.39 -3.18 0.40
CA ILE A 57 5.82 -3.40 0.15
C ILE A 57 6.67 -2.31 0.85
N PRO A 58 6.41 -0.99 0.65
CA PRO A 58 7.09 0.05 1.42
C PRO A 58 6.97 -0.12 2.94
N VAL A 59 5.77 -0.45 3.43
CA VAL A 59 5.54 -0.70 4.86
C VAL A 59 6.37 -1.90 5.33
N ALA A 60 6.43 -2.99 4.57
CA ALA A 60 7.26 -4.16 4.92
C ALA A 60 8.73 -3.79 5.11
N VAL A 61 9.30 -3.00 4.20
CA VAL A 61 10.71 -2.59 4.30
C VAL A 61 10.93 -1.62 5.47
N MET A 62 10.03 -0.66 5.66
CA MET A 62 10.10 0.29 6.78
C MET A 62 9.98 -0.40 8.13
N THR A 63 9.07 -1.36 8.25
CA THR A 63 8.92 -2.19 9.44
C THR A 63 10.18 -2.99 9.73
N VAL A 64 10.73 -3.68 8.73
CA VAL A 64 12.01 -4.39 8.86
C VAL A 64 13.14 -3.46 9.31
N ALA A 65 13.25 -2.28 8.72
CA ALA A 65 14.28 -1.31 9.09
C ALA A 65 14.13 -0.85 10.54
N MET A 66 12.91 -0.58 10.98
CA MET A 66 12.62 -0.13 12.33
C MET A 66 12.91 -1.23 13.36
N PHE A 67 12.45 -2.46 13.11
CA PHE A 67 12.76 -3.59 13.98
C PHE A 67 14.26 -3.91 14.03
N LYS A 68 15.02 -3.69 12.94
CA LYS A 68 16.50 -3.77 12.99
C LYS A 68 17.13 -2.69 13.85
N LEU A 69 16.58 -1.47 13.82
CA LEU A 69 17.04 -0.40 14.70
C LEU A 69 16.78 -0.74 16.17
N LEU A 70 15.59 -1.27 16.49
CA LEU A 70 15.25 -1.73 17.84
C LEU A 70 16.18 -2.88 18.30
N GLN A 71 16.53 -3.82 17.41
CA GLN A 71 17.52 -4.87 17.71
C GLN A 71 18.88 -4.31 18.07
N ARG A 72 19.36 -3.28 17.34
CA ARG A 72 20.63 -2.59 17.68
C ARG A 72 20.59 -1.88 19.02
N LEU A 73 19.40 -1.48 19.48
CA LEU A 73 19.18 -0.87 20.79
C LEU A 73 18.98 -1.93 21.90
N GLY A 74 19.18 -3.21 21.60
CA GLY A 74 19.13 -4.31 22.56
C GLY A 74 17.75 -4.94 22.76
N GLN A 75 16.79 -4.72 21.86
CA GLN A 75 15.48 -5.38 21.92
C GLN A 75 15.42 -6.62 21.03
N ASP A 76 15.09 -7.76 21.62
CA ASP A 76 14.80 -8.98 20.87
C ASP A 76 13.52 -8.80 20.05
N ASN A 77 13.60 -9.11 18.75
CA ASN A 77 12.50 -8.92 17.82
C ASN A 77 12.27 -10.18 17.00
N SER A 78 11.01 -10.58 16.87
CA SER A 78 10.58 -11.72 16.06
C SER A 78 10.09 -11.25 14.68
N ILE A 79 10.25 -12.11 13.68
CA ILE A 79 9.69 -11.87 12.34
C ILE A 79 8.17 -11.78 12.37
N LEU A 80 7.52 -12.43 13.35
CA LEU A 80 6.06 -12.37 13.52
C LEU A 80 5.60 -11.00 14.03
N GLU A 81 6.41 -10.33 14.86
CA GLU A 81 6.15 -8.94 15.27
C GLU A 81 6.26 -7.98 14.09
N ALA A 82 7.26 -8.18 13.24
CA ALA A 82 7.42 -7.42 12.00
C ALA A 82 6.27 -7.69 11.02
N ASN A 83 5.81 -8.95 10.92
CA ASN A 83 4.66 -9.32 10.10
C ASN A 83 3.36 -8.68 10.61
N LEU A 84 3.14 -8.68 11.92
CA LEU A 84 1.99 -8.06 12.54
C LEU A 84 1.99 -6.54 12.28
N ALA A 85 3.10 -5.86 12.57
CA ALA A 85 3.23 -4.42 12.34
C ALA A 85 3.04 -4.05 10.86
N GLN A 86 3.59 -4.85 9.94
CA GLN A 86 3.43 -4.66 8.49
C GLN A 86 1.97 -4.84 8.06
N THR A 87 1.28 -5.86 8.58
CA THR A 87 -0.13 -6.14 8.27
C THR A 87 -1.04 -5.04 8.81
N THR A 88 -0.80 -4.58 10.04
CA THR A 88 -1.54 -3.45 10.63
C THR A 88 -1.32 -2.18 9.83
N GLY A 89 -0.08 -1.88 9.45
CA GLY A 89 0.24 -0.70 8.65
C GLY A 89 -0.38 -0.75 7.25
N SER A 90 -0.33 -1.91 6.58
CA SER A 90 -0.90 -2.06 5.24
C SER A 90 -2.43 -2.08 5.23
N ALA A 91 -3.10 -2.57 6.28
CA ALA A 91 -4.56 -2.56 6.39
C ALA A 91 -5.17 -1.15 6.28
N SER A 92 -4.41 -0.11 6.61
CA SER A 92 -4.81 1.29 6.44
C SER A 92 -5.13 1.66 4.99
N SER A 93 -4.49 1.02 4.00
CA SER A 93 -4.72 1.30 2.58
C SER A 93 -6.09 0.83 2.12
N SER A 94 -6.52 -0.36 2.57
CA SER A 94 -7.86 -0.90 2.33
C SER A 94 -8.94 0.01 2.93
N LEU A 95 -8.71 0.50 4.15
CA LEU A 95 -9.60 1.45 4.80
C LEU A 95 -9.66 2.78 4.03
N ALA A 96 -8.51 3.35 3.68
CA ALA A 96 -8.42 4.59 2.92
C ALA A 96 -9.15 4.48 1.58
N SER A 97 -8.99 3.37 0.86
CA SER A 97 -9.68 3.11 -0.42
C SER A 97 -11.21 3.19 -0.30
N GLY A 98 -11.80 2.60 0.74
CA GLY A 98 -13.25 2.73 0.96
C GLY A 98 -13.67 4.18 1.22
N VAL A 99 -12.92 4.89 2.06
CA VAL A 99 -13.23 6.26 2.47
C VAL A 99 -13.10 7.26 1.30
N ILE A 100 -12.07 7.14 0.46
CA ILE A 100 -11.84 8.07 -0.65
C ILE A 100 -12.90 7.99 -1.76
N PHE A 101 -13.64 6.89 -1.88
CA PHE A 101 -14.73 6.78 -2.84
C PHE A 101 -16.07 7.22 -2.24
N THR A 102 -16.30 6.93 -0.96
CA THR A 102 -17.57 7.25 -0.32
C THR A 102 -17.68 8.72 0.09
N LEU A 103 -16.64 9.32 0.68
CA LEU A 103 -16.74 10.69 1.17
C LEU A 103 -16.97 11.71 0.05
N PRO A 104 -16.18 11.75 -1.04
CA PRO A 104 -16.44 12.70 -2.12
C PRO A 104 -17.83 12.57 -2.72
N ALA A 105 -18.39 11.35 -2.82
CA ALA A 105 -19.74 11.14 -3.29
C ALA A 105 -20.78 11.82 -2.38
N LEU A 106 -20.63 11.73 -1.05
CA LEU A 106 -21.51 12.43 -0.10
C LEU A 106 -21.39 13.96 -0.21
N PHE A 107 -20.17 14.47 -0.39
CA PHE A 107 -19.94 15.90 -0.65
C PHE A 107 -20.62 16.35 -1.96
N MET A 108 -20.53 15.55 -3.02
CA MET A 108 -21.17 15.85 -4.30
C MET A 108 -22.71 15.79 -4.24
N TRP A 109 -23.29 14.96 -3.37
CA TRP A 109 -24.73 14.93 -3.11
C TRP A 109 -25.23 16.08 -2.24
N GLY A 110 -24.36 16.99 -1.80
CA GLY A 110 -24.74 18.13 -0.98
C GLY A 110 -25.03 17.77 0.49
N VAL A 111 -24.59 16.58 0.93
CA VAL A 111 -24.78 16.09 2.30
C VAL A 111 -23.40 15.84 2.94
N PRO A 112 -22.60 16.89 3.20
CA PRO A 112 -21.25 16.72 3.73
C PRO A 112 -21.33 16.10 5.13
N PRO A 113 -20.72 14.92 5.36
CA PRO A 113 -20.75 14.27 6.67
C PRO A 113 -19.91 15.06 7.67
N ASP A 114 -20.35 15.10 8.92
CA ASP A 114 -19.53 15.64 10.01
C ASP A 114 -18.33 14.73 10.32
N LEU A 115 -17.29 15.25 10.99
CA LEU A 115 -16.08 14.49 11.33
C LEU A 115 -16.41 13.19 12.06
N LEU A 116 -17.36 13.22 12.99
CA LEU A 116 -17.79 12.03 13.71
C LEU A 116 -18.41 10.99 12.76
N GLN A 117 -19.21 11.43 11.79
CA GLN A 117 -19.82 10.55 10.80
C GLN A 117 -18.77 9.93 9.87
N MET A 118 -17.76 10.72 9.46
CA MET A 118 -16.63 10.19 8.67
C MET A 118 -15.84 9.12 9.44
N VAL A 119 -15.56 9.37 10.73
CA VAL A 119 -14.87 8.42 11.60
C VAL A 119 -15.70 7.15 11.80
N LEU A 120 -17.00 7.28 12.07
CA LEU A 120 -17.90 6.14 12.24
C LEU A 120 -18.04 5.34 10.95
N LEU A 121 -18.14 6.00 9.80
CA LEU A 121 -18.18 5.36 8.49
C LEU A 121 -16.92 4.53 8.25
N ALA A 122 -15.74 5.13 8.49
CA ALA A 122 -14.46 4.44 8.36
C ALA A 122 -14.38 3.26 9.35
N LEU A 123 -14.76 3.47 10.61
CA LEU A 123 -14.74 2.43 11.64
C LEU A 123 -15.64 1.25 11.27
N CYS A 124 -16.89 1.51 10.88
CA CYS A 124 -17.82 0.48 10.44
C CYS A 124 -17.32 -0.26 9.21
N GLY A 125 -16.79 0.46 8.21
CA GLY A 125 -16.19 -0.15 7.02
C GLY A 125 -14.98 -1.03 7.34
N GLY A 126 -14.12 -0.59 8.26
CA GLY A 126 -12.97 -1.36 8.75
C GLY A 126 -13.40 -2.62 9.51
N LEU A 127 -14.35 -2.50 10.43
CA LEU A 127 -14.89 -3.63 11.19
C LEU A 127 -15.55 -4.66 10.27
N LEU A 128 -16.34 -4.20 9.31
CA LEU A 128 -16.96 -5.05 8.31
C LEU A 128 -15.90 -5.76 7.45
N GLY A 129 -14.85 -5.06 7.03
CA GLY A 129 -13.71 -5.65 6.32
C GLY A 129 -13.03 -6.77 7.11
N VAL A 130 -12.79 -6.56 8.40
CA VAL A 130 -12.23 -7.58 9.30
C VAL A 130 -13.18 -8.78 9.43
N LEU A 131 -14.49 -8.53 9.58
CA LEU A 131 -15.50 -9.58 9.68
C LEU A 131 -15.52 -10.46 8.42
N PHE A 132 -15.50 -9.85 7.23
CA PHE A 132 -15.52 -10.58 5.96
C PHE A 132 -14.20 -11.31 5.65
N MET A 133 -13.08 -10.90 6.25
CA MET A 133 -11.82 -11.64 6.12
C MET A 133 -11.87 -13.03 6.74
N VAL A 134 -12.68 -13.24 7.79
CA VAL A 134 -12.81 -14.54 8.47
C VAL A 134 -13.30 -15.64 7.53
N PRO A 135 -14.46 -15.52 6.83
CA PRO A 135 -14.89 -16.53 5.88
C PRO A 135 -14.01 -16.56 4.62
N LEU A 136 -13.60 -15.40 4.09
CA LEU A 136 -12.83 -15.31 2.85
C LEU A 136 -11.46 -16.00 2.96
N ARG A 137 -10.83 -16.01 4.13
CA ARG A 137 -9.57 -16.72 4.37
C ARG A 137 -9.64 -18.19 3.96
N GLN A 138 -10.76 -18.86 4.24
CA GLN A 138 -10.91 -20.28 3.92
C GLN A 138 -10.96 -20.49 2.41
N PHE A 139 -11.73 -19.67 1.70
CA PHE A 139 -11.91 -19.78 0.26
C PHE A 139 -10.68 -19.33 -0.54
N LEU A 140 -10.10 -18.19 -0.17
CA LEU A 140 -8.99 -17.60 -0.92
C LEU A 140 -7.65 -18.21 -0.51
N ILE A 141 -7.37 -18.39 0.78
CA ILE A 141 -6.02 -18.80 1.22
C ILE A 141 -5.91 -20.32 1.34
N VAL A 142 -6.87 -20.97 2.00
CA VAL A 142 -6.75 -22.40 2.33
C VAL A 142 -7.09 -23.30 1.13
N ARG A 143 -8.22 -23.06 0.44
CA ARG A 143 -8.62 -23.90 -0.71
C ARG A 143 -7.76 -23.68 -1.95
N GLU A 144 -7.35 -22.44 -2.20
CA GLU A 144 -6.55 -22.06 -3.37
C GLU A 144 -5.05 -22.00 -3.06
N HIS A 145 -4.61 -22.69 -2.00
CA HIS A 145 -3.20 -22.72 -1.62
C HIS A 145 -2.36 -23.33 -2.76
N GLY A 146 -1.36 -22.58 -3.24
CA GLY A 146 -0.51 -22.99 -4.37
C GLY A 146 -1.12 -22.79 -5.76
N ASN A 147 -2.40 -22.39 -5.87
CA ASN A 147 -3.05 -22.10 -7.14
C ASN A 147 -3.03 -20.59 -7.46
N LEU A 148 -3.21 -19.73 -6.44
CA LEU A 148 -3.14 -18.27 -6.60
C LEU A 148 -1.72 -17.73 -6.32
N PRO A 149 -1.15 -16.88 -7.19
CA PRO A 149 0.26 -16.48 -7.11
C PRO A 149 0.60 -15.42 -6.04
N TYR A 150 -0.37 -14.87 -5.30
CA TYR A 150 -0.20 -13.87 -4.21
C TYR A 150 1.07 -12.98 -4.30
N PRO A 151 1.29 -12.25 -5.41
CA PRO A 151 2.59 -11.66 -5.71
C PRO A 151 3.03 -10.61 -4.67
N GLU A 152 2.10 -9.77 -4.20
CA GLU A 152 2.38 -8.75 -3.18
C GLU A 152 2.68 -9.37 -1.81
N GLY A 153 1.90 -10.37 -1.41
CA GLY A 153 2.12 -11.11 -0.16
C GLY A 153 3.45 -11.85 -0.16
N THR A 154 3.80 -12.49 -1.28
CA THR A 154 5.08 -13.16 -1.48
C THR A 154 6.24 -12.16 -1.42
N ALA A 155 6.13 -11.01 -2.08
CA ALA A 155 7.16 -9.98 -2.03
C ALA A 155 7.37 -9.45 -0.60
N CYS A 156 6.29 -9.18 0.14
CA CYS A 156 6.38 -8.75 1.54
C CYS A 156 7.02 -9.83 2.42
N ALA A 157 6.64 -11.10 2.23
CA ALA A 157 7.23 -12.22 2.94
C ALA A 157 8.74 -12.35 2.65
N GLU A 158 9.17 -12.21 1.39
CA GLU A 158 10.59 -12.22 1.04
C GLU A 158 11.36 -11.06 1.65
N VAL A 159 10.78 -9.86 1.73
CA VAL A 159 11.38 -8.71 2.45
C VAL A 159 11.57 -9.04 3.93
N LEU A 160 10.56 -9.64 4.58
CA LEU A 160 10.63 -10.02 5.98
C LEU A 160 11.63 -11.16 6.21
N LYS A 161 11.69 -12.19 5.36
CA LYS A 161 12.67 -13.28 5.44
C LYS A 161 14.10 -12.77 5.20
N ALA A 162 14.30 -11.96 4.17
CA ALA A 162 15.59 -11.36 3.85
C ALA A 162 16.10 -10.48 5.01
N SER A 163 15.20 -9.97 5.86
CA SER A 163 15.60 -9.24 7.05
C SER A 163 16.42 -10.08 8.03
N GLN A 164 16.14 -11.39 8.14
CA GLN A 164 16.89 -12.32 8.99
C GLN A 164 18.29 -12.61 8.44
N GLY A 165 18.49 -12.53 7.11
CA GLY A 165 19.75 -12.88 6.44
C GLY A 165 20.81 -11.76 6.31
N GLY A 166 20.50 -10.51 6.64
CA GLY A 166 21.49 -9.41 6.62
C GLY A 166 20.98 -8.05 6.14
N ALA A 167 21.76 -6.99 6.38
CA ALA A 167 21.33 -5.58 6.34
C ALA A 167 21.27 -4.89 4.95
N GLY A 168 21.51 -5.60 3.85
CA GLY A 168 21.74 -4.98 2.53
C GLY A 168 20.55 -4.24 1.92
N GLN A 169 19.32 -4.74 2.11
CA GLN A 169 18.12 -4.26 1.39
C GLN A 169 17.53 -2.94 1.94
N ALA A 170 17.69 -2.65 3.23
CA ALA A 170 17.07 -1.48 3.86
C ALA A 170 17.65 -0.15 3.34
N LYS A 171 18.95 -0.13 3.01
CA LYS A 171 19.67 1.09 2.60
C LYS A 171 19.07 1.71 1.33
N ASN A 172 18.67 0.88 0.37
CA ASN A 172 18.12 1.34 -0.91
C ASN A 172 16.74 2.00 -0.75
N VAL A 173 15.91 1.52 0.18
CA VAL A 173 14.60 2.13 0.43
C VAL A 173 14.72 3.48 1.11
N PHE A 174 15.64 3.65 2.06
CA PHE A 174 15.92 4.96 2.63
C PHE A 174 16.48 5.94 1.61
N TYR A 175 17.36 5.50 0.69
CA TYR A 175 17.80 6.34 -0.41
C TYR A 175 16.65 6.73 -1.34
N GLY A 176 15.72 5.82 -1.64
CA GLY A 176 14.53 6.11 -2.44
C GLY A 176 13.63 7.16 -1.80
N ILE A 177 13.36 7.04 -0.49
CA ILE A 177 12.59 8.04 0.28
C ILE A 177 13.30 9.39 0.29
N ALA A 178 14.61 9.41 0.56
CA ALA A 178 15.40 10.64 0.59
C ALA A 178 15.47 11.32 -0.78
N ALA A 179 15.69 10.57 -1.86
CA ALA A 179 15.69 11.08 -3.22
C ALA A 179 14.31 11.60 -3.64
N GLY A 180 13.23 10.88 -3.29
CA GLY A 180 11.86 11.32 -3.54
C GLY A 180 11.50 12.59 -2.78
N ALA A 181 11.91 12.70 -1.51
CA ALA A 181 11.73 13.90 -0.69
C ALA A 181 12.51 15.08 -1.27
N LEU A 182 13.77 14.87 -1.68
CA LEU A 182 14.59 15.88 -2.33
C LEU A 182 13.94 16.36 -3.63
N PHE A 183 13.55 15.43 -4.51
CA PHE A 183 12.91 15.75 -5.78
C PHE A 183 11.58 16.50 -5.59
N LYS A 184 10.75 16.08 -4.63
CA LYS A 184 9.50 16.80 -4.28
C LYS A 184 9.78 18.19 -3.70
N THR A 185 10.84 18.34 -2.92
CA THR A 185 11.27 19.65 -2.39
C THR A 185 11.73 20.57 -3.53
N LEU A 186 12.51 20.06 -4.49
CA LEU A 186 12.94 20.84 -5.66
C LEU A 186 11.77 21.22 -6.58
N THR A 187 10.84 20.30 -6.84
CA THR A 187 9.72 20.54 -7.77
C THR A 187 8.59 21.35 -7.14
N SER A 188 8.20 21.06 -5.90
CA SER A 188 7.05 21.71 -5.24
C SER A 188 7.42 22.94 -4.41
N TRP A 189 8.60 22.96 -3.78
CA TRP A 189 9.01 24.04 -2.86
C TRP A 189 9.84 25.12 -3.57
N LEU A 190 10.74 24.74 -4.49
CA LEU A 190 11.55 25.66 -5.29
C LEU A 190 10.91 26.08 -6.63
N ARG A 191 9.81 25.43 -7.07
CA ARG A 191 9.05 25.75 -8.32
C ARG A 191 9.92 25.97 -9.58
N VAL A 192 11.04 25.24 -9.71
CA VAL A 192 11.99 25.41 -10.83
C VAL A 192 11.46 24.82 -12.15
N ILE A 193 10.47 23.91 -12.11
CA ILE A 193 9.86 23.28 -13.30
C ILE A 193 8.34 23.48 -13.22
N PRO A 194 7.68 24.02 -14.26
CA PRO A 194 6.23 24.17 -14.28
C PRO A 194 5.58 22.79 -14.20
N GLY A 195 4.88 22.53 -13.09
CA GLY A 195 4.33 21.23 -12.74
C GLY A 195 3.11 20.82 -13.55
N ASP A 196 2.45 21.76 -14.22
CA ASP A 196 1.24 21.53 -15.01
C ASP A 196 1.38 22.23 -16.37
N VAL A 197 1.72 21.48 -17.42
CA VAL A 197 1.68 21.99 -18.80
C VAL A 197 0.42 21.47 -19.45
N SER A 198 -0.63 22.28 -19.46
CA SER A 198 -1.89 21.99 -20.11
C SER A 198 -1.96 22.71 -21.46
N THR A 199 -1.80 21.98 -22.55
CA THR A 199 -2.04 22.51 -23.90
C THR A 199 -3.45 22.09 -24.36
N PRO A 200 -4.31 23.05 -24.70
CA PRO A 200 -5.63 22.72 -25.25
C PRO A 200 -5.46 22.03 -26.61
N VAL A 201 -6.16 20.92 -26.82
CA VAL A 201 -6.11 20.18 -28.10
C VAL A 201 -7.15 20.79 -29.04
N PRO A 202 -6.76 21.35 -30.20
CA PRO A 202 -7.69 22.05 -31.10
C PRO A 202 -8.80 21.18 -31.70
N LEU A 203 -8.66 19.85 -31.62
CA LEU A 203 -9.57 18.88 -32.25
C LEU A 203 -10.77 18.47 -31.37
N LEU A 204 -10.78 18.77 -30.07
CA LEU A 204 -11.83 18.40 -29.12
C LEU A 204 -12.30 19.64 -28.35
N LYS A 205 -13.56 20.06 -28.53
CA LYS A 205 -14.14 21.29 -27.95
C LYS A 205 -14.04 21.44 -26.42
N LYS A 206 -13.61 20.40 -25.70
CA LYS A 206 -13.33 20.38 -24.24
C LYS A 206 -12.08 19.57 -23.84
N GLY A 207 -11.21 19.21 -24.79
CA GLY A 207 -10.03 18.37 -24.53
C GLY A 207 -8.78 19.18 -24.26
N ALA A 208 -8.12 18.97 -23.13
CA ALA A 208 -6.80 19.51 -22.82
C ALA A 208 -5.83 18.35 -22.58
N VAL A 209 -4.64 18.42 -23.18
CA VAL A 209 -3.54 17.52 -22.85
C VAL A 209 -2.74 18.21 -21.76
N GLY A 210 -2.91 17.70 -20.53
CA GLY A 210 -2.15 18.12 -19.36
C GLY A 210 -1.00 17.16 -19.08
N PHE A 211 0.16 17.71 -18.76
CA PHE A 211 1.28 16.96 -18.22
C PHE A 211 1.51 17.40 -16.77
N ASP A 212 1.19 16.55 -15.80
CA ASP A 212 1.50 16.75 -14.37
C ASP A 212 2.82 16.02 -14.04
N LEU A 213 3.87 16.79 -13.71
CA LEU A 213 5.18 16.26 -13.32
C LEU A 213 5.19 15.85 -11.83
N SER A 214 4.27 14.98 -11.43
CA SER A 214 4.20 14.49 -10.05
C SER A 214 5.19 13.35 -9.81
N ALA A 215 6.12 13.57 -8.88
CA ALA A 215 7.07 12.55 -8.40
C ALA A 215 6.37 11.25 -7.96
N ALA A 216 5.19 11.39 -7.36
CA ALA A 216 4.38 10.27 -6.92
C ALA A 216 3.84 9.48 -8.12
N LEU A 217 3.28 10.16 -9.13
CA LEU A 217 2.79 9.51 -10.35
C LEU A 217 3.92 8.85 -11.15
N PHE A 218 5.10 9.46 -11.17
CA PHE A 218 6.28 8.88 -11.80
C PHE A 218 6.72 7.59 -11.09
N GLY A 219 6.76 7.59 -9.76
CA GLY A 219 7.07 6.40 -8.97
C GLY A 219 6.04 5.27 -9.16
N VAL A 220 4.75 5.61 -9.19
CA VAL A 220 3.67 4.65 -9.44
C VAL A 220 3.76 4.07 -10.85
N GLY A 221 4.00 4.91 -11.86
CA GLY A 221 4.21 4.48 -13.24
C GLY A 221 5.42 3.55 -13.40
N TYR A 222 6.51 3.82 -12.67
CA TYR A 222 7.68 2.95 -12.66
C TYR A 222 7.38 1.54 -12.10
N ILE A 223 6.57 1.45 -11.04
CA ILE A 223 6.17 0.18 -10.42
C ILE A 223 5.21 -0.60 -11.33
N LEU A 224 4.19 0.07 -11.88
CA LEU A 224 3.17 -0.55 -12.73
C LEU A 224 3.70 -0.94 -14.12
N GLY A 225 4.73 -0.24 -14.59
CA GLY A 225 5.35 -0.46 -15.88
C GLY A 225 4.54 0.08 -17.06
N PRO A 226 5.15 0.10 -18.27
CA PRO A 226 4.58 0.77 -19.44
C PRO A 226 3.29 0.13 -19.94
N ARG A 227 3.10 -1.17 -19.74
CA ARG A 227 1.91 -1.89 -20.20
C ARG A 227 0.65 -1.51 -19.43
N VAL A 228 0.74 -1.41 -18.10
CA VAL A 228 -0.42 -1.03 -17.29
C VAL A 228 -0.68 0.47 -17.46
N ALA A 229 0.38 1.28 -17.50
CA ALA A 229 0.28 2.71 -17.78
C ALA A 229 -0.43 2.99 -19.12
N SER A 230 -0.10 2.27 -20.19
CA SER A 230 -0.76 2.45 -21.49
C SER A 230 -2.23 2.01 -21.48
N ILE A 231 -2.58 0.93 -20.78
CA ILE A 231 -3.99 0.53 -20.58
C ILE A 231 -4.77 1.60 -19.84
N MET A 232 -4.19 2.20 -18.79
CA MET A 232 -4.83 3.27 -18.02
C MET A 232 -5.04 4.54 -18.85
N VAL A 233 -4.04 4.93 -19.65
CA VAL A 233 -4.17 6.04 -20.61
C VAL A 233 -5.27 5.73 -21.64
N GLY A 234 -5.30 4.51 -22.19
CA GLY A 234 -6.34 4.07 -23.12
C GLY A 234 -7.74 4.12 -22.50
N GLY A 235 -7.90 3.64 -21.26
CA GLY A 235 -9.16 3.72 -20.51
C GLY A 235 -9.59 5.15 -20.23
N GLY A 236 -8.66 6.03 -19.86
CA GLY A 236 -8.92 7.46 -19.67
C GLY A 236 -9.36 8.16 -20.96
N LEU A 237 -8.75 7.82 -22.10
CA LEU A 237 -9.15 8.33 -23.41
C LEU A 237 -10.56 7.87 -23.80
N LEU A 238 -10.91 6.61 -23.54
CA LEU A 238 -12.26 6.08 -23.80
C LEU A 238 -13.32 6.73 -22.90
N ALA A 239 -13.00 6.99 -21.63
CA ALA A 239 -13.92 7.65 -20.70
C ALA A 239 -14.11 9.15 -21.03
N ALA A 240 -13.18 9.76 -21.75
CA ALA A 240 -13.21 11.16 -22.16
C ALA A 240 -13.87 11.40 -23.54
N LEU A 241 -14.18 10.33 -24.28
CA LEU A 241 -14.95 10.33 -25.52
C LEU A 241 -16.46 10.30 -25.22
#